data_AF-A0A6A3MWU7-F1
#
_entry.id   AF-A0A6A3MWU7-F1
#
_cell.length_a   1.000
_cell.length_b   1.000
_cell.length_c   1.000
_cell.angle_alpha   90.00
_cell.angle_beta   90.00
_cell.angle_gamma   90.00
#
_symmetry.space_group_name_H-M   'P 1'
#
loop_
_entity.id
_entity.type
_entity.pdbx_description
1 polymer ?
#
loop_
_entity_poly.entity_id
_entity_poly.type
_entity_poly.pdbx_seq_one_letter_code
_entity_poly.pdbx_strand_id
1 'polypeptide(L)'
;MRVQFTEEELREAVELVMNGEAVAAVVASSTVSLATLKRNVKLERAGEVREIKRPGPKPVLSVDVEKDLVEWILAMQRATTPVVPRGY
;
A
#
# COMPACT_ATOMS: atom_id res chain seq x y z
N MET A 1 14.47 -12.03 -10.54
CA MET A 1 13.04 -12.32 -10.34
C MET A 1 12.60 -11.64 -9.05
N ARG A 2 11.70 -10.65 -9.09
CA ARG A 2 11.12 -10.11 -7.84
C ARG A 2 10.11 -11.13 -7.36
N VAL A 3 10.39 -11.78 -6.24
CA VAL A 3 9.41 -12.65 -5.58
C VAL A 3 8.23 -11.76 -5.18
N GLN A 4 7.05 -12.07 -5.70
CA GLN A 4 5.82 -11.43 -5.25
C GLN A 4 5.37 -12.16 -4.00
N PHE A 5 5.19 -11.39 -2.93
CA PHE A 5 4.57 -11.82 -1.69
C PHE A 5 3.32 -10.96 -1.49
N THR A 6 2.28 -11.50 -0.87
CA THR A 6 1.07 -10.71 -0.57
C THR A 6 1.27 -9.84 0.68
N GLU A 7 0.35 -8.91 0.93
CA GLU A 7 0.41 -8.08 2.14
C GLU A 7 0.20 -8.93 3.39
N GLU A 8 -0.64 -9.96 3.31
CA GLU A 8 -0.91 -10.93 4.36
C GLU A 8 0.34 -11.74 4.70
N GLU A 9 1.04 -12.28 3.70
CA GLU A 9 2.30 -13.02 3.89
C GLU A 9 3.37 -12.15 4.57
N LEU A 10 3.42 -10.86 4.24
CA LEU A 10 4.32 -9.91 4.89
C LEU A 10 3.92 -9.67 6.35
N ARG A 11 2.62 -9.49 6.62
CA ARG A 11 2.12 -9.26 7.98
C ARG A 11 2.40 -10.45 8.89
N GLU A 12 2.08 -11.66 8.43
CA GLU A 12 2.35 -12.90 9.18
C GLU A 12 3.85 -13.05 9.49
N ALA A 13 4.71 -12.83 8.49
CA ALA A 13 6.16 -12.89 8.68
C ALA A 13 6.67 -11.86 9.72
N VAL A 14 6.11 -10.65 9.73
CA VAL A 14 6.45 -9.62 10.72
C VAL A 14 5.97 -10.03 12.12
N GLU A 15 4.75 -10.54 12.25
CA GLU A 15 4.19 -11.01 13.53
C GLU A 15 5.03 -12.14 14.14
N LEU A 16 5.48 -13.13 13.34
CA LEU A 16 6.36 -14.20 13.83
C LEU A 16 7.67 -13.66 14.43
N VAL A 17 8.29 -12.67 13.77
CA VAL A 17 9.50 -12.03 14.29
C VAL A 17 9.21 -11.21 15.55
N MET A 18 8.06 -10.55 15.62
CA MET A 18 7.64 -9.79 16.81
C MET A 18 7.34 -10.71 18.00
N ASN A 19 6.85 -11.93 17.74
CA ASN A 19 6.64 -12.99 18.72
C ASN A 19 7.94 -13.69 19.18
N GLY A 20 9.09 -13.29 18.63
CA GLY A 20 10.41 -13.74 19.08
C GLY A 20 11.10 -14.75 18.16
N GLU A 21 10.52 -15.10 17.01
CA GLU A 21 11.22 -15.94 16.04
C GLU A 21 12.43 -15.23 15.42
N ALA A 22 13.46 -16.02 15.10
CA ALA A 22 14.64 -15.51 14.43
C ALA A 22 14.31 -15.12 12.99
N VAL A 23 14.69 -13.90 12.59
CA VAL A 23 14.51 -13.37 11.22
C VAL A 23 14.99 -14.35 10.14
N ALA A 24 16.09 -15.07 10.39
CA ALA A 24 16.64 -16.04 9.45
C ALA A 24 15.73 -17.27 9.27
N ALA A 25 15.08 -17.74 10.34
CA ALA A 25 14.13 -18.85 10.28
C ALA A 25 12.88 -18.45 9.48
N VAL A 26 12.34 -17.26 9.75
CA VAL A 26 11.16 -16.73 9.05
C VAL A 26 11.43 -16.51 7.56
N VAL A 27 12.63 -16.04 7.18
CA VAL A 27 12.98 -15.91 5.75
C VAL A 27 13.15 -17.26 5.06
N ALA A 28 13.58 -18.30 5.77
CA ALA A 28 13.71 -19.63 5.21
C ALA A 28 12.34 -20.29 4.94
N SER A 29 11.32 -19.94 5.72
CA SER A 29 9.95 -20.45 5.59
C SER A 29 9.01 -19.53 4.79
N SER A 30 9.44 -18.32 4.42
CA SER A 30 8.62 -17.30 3.77
C SER A 30 9.13 -16.92 2.37
N THR A 31 8.22 -16.45 1.52
CA THR A 31 8.49 -15.80 0.24
C THR A 31 9.04 -14.37 0.41
N VAL A 32 8.97 -13.81 1.62
CA VAL A 32 9.40 -12.45 1.95
C VAL A 32 10.92 -12.37 2.05
N SER A 33 11.51 -11.45 1.29
CA SER A 33 12.96 -11.25 1.33
C SER A 33 13.44 -10.72 2.70
N LEU A 34 14.66 -11.10 3.09
CA LEU A 34 15.33 -10.62 4.31
C LEU A 34 15.32 -9.09 4.45
N ALA A 35 15.58 -8.38 3.35
CA ALA A 35 15.61 -6.92 3.35
C ALA A 35 14.22 -6.32 3.63
N THR A 36 13.18 -6.90 3.02
CA THR A 36 11.79 -6.52 3.28
C THR A 36 11.42 -6.78 4.73
N LEU A 37 11.70 -7.99 5.24
CA LEU A 37 11.32 -8.37 6.59
C LEU A 37 12.00 -7.47 7.64
N LYS A 38 13.32 -7.27 7.54
CA LYS A 38 14.06 -6.37 8.45
C LYS A 38 13.51 -4.94 8.43
N ARG A 39 13.17 -4.43 7.25
CA ARG A 39 12.63 -3.07 7.12
C ARG A 39 11.28 -2.93 7.81
N ASN A 40 10.35 -3.87 7.60
CA ASN A 40 9.02 -3.80 8.21
C ASN A 40 9.06 -4.05 9.72
N VAL A 41 9.87 -5.01 10.20
CA VAL A 41 10.09 -5.22 11.64
C VAL A 41 10.64 -3.96 12.32
N LYS A 42 11.54 -3.22 11.66
CA LYS A 42 12.04 -1.94 12.20
C LYS A 42 10.93 -0.89 12.31
N LEU A 43 10.07 -0.77 11.29
CA LEU A 43 8.94 0.15 11.29
C LEU A 43 7.93 -0.21 12.38
N GLU A 44 7.59 -1.50 12.50
CA GLU A 44 6.67 -2.01 13.52
C GLU A 44 7.17 -1.71 14.94
N ARG A 45 8.46 -1.94 15.20
CA ARG A 45 9.09 -1.60 16.49
C ARG A 45 9.12 -0.11 16.79
N ALA A 46 9.16 0.72 15.76
CA ALA A 46 9.09 2.17 15.89
C ALA A 46 7.64 2.68 16.05
N GLY A 47 6.63 1.81 15.87
CA GLY A 47 5.22 2.21 15.80
C GLY A 47 4.91 3.03 14.53
N GLU A 48 5.76 2.96 13.51
CA GLU A 48 5.57 3.68 12.26
C GLU A 48 4.78 2.83 11.27
N VAL A 49 3.64 3.35 10.81
CA VAL A 49 2.88 2.70 9.75
C VAL A 49 3.57 2.94 8.41
N ARG A 50 3.76 1.86 7.64
CA ARG A 50 4.27 1.98 6.28
C ARG A 50 3.26 2.70 5.40
N GLU A 51 3.57 3.92 4.98
CA GLU A 51 2.88 4.55 3.87
C GLU A 51 3.15 3.75 2.58
N ILE A 52 2.14 3.05 2.08
CA ILE A 52 2.17 2.44 0.76
C ILE A 52 2.14 3.59 -0.26
N LYS A 53 3.32 3.96 -0.74
CA LYS A 53 3.43 4.92 -1.85
C LYS A 53 2.87 4.26 -3.10
N ARG A 54 1.86 4.87 -3.70
CA ARG A 54 1.30 4.45 -4.99
C ARG A 54 2.43 4.34 -6.02
N PRO A 55 2.60 3.18 -6.69
CA PRO A 55 3.54 3.06 -7.79
C PRO A 55 3.14 3.99 -8.93
N GLY A 56 4.12 4.68 -9.53
CA GLY A 56 3.91 5.54 -10.69
C GLY A 56 4.45 6.96 -10.49
N PRO A 57 4.22 7.83 -11.48
CA PRO A 57 4.58 9.23 -11.39
C PRO A 57 3.93 9.89 -10.17
N LYS A 58 4.61 10.89 -9.61
CA LYS A 58 4.02 11.71 -8.56
C LYS A 58 2.67 12.26 -9.06
N PRO A 59 1.58 12.12 -8.28
CA PRO A 59 0.31 12.68 -8.69
C PRO A 59 0.46 14.18 -8.92
N VAL A 60 -0.17 14.66 -10.00
CA VAL A 60 -0.15 16.09 -10.38
C VAL A 60 -1.02 16.90 -9.44
N LEU A 61 -2.04 16.27 -8.86
CA LEU A 61 -2.98 16.86 -7.92
C LEU A 61 -2.61 16.47 -6.49
N SER A 62 -2.95 17.33 -5.53
CA SER A 62 -2.93 16.95 -4.12
C SER A 62 -4.07 15.99 -3.82
N VAL A 63 -3.93 15.23 -2.72
CA VAL A 63 -4.96 14.28 -2.26
C VAL A 63 -6.29 14.98 -2.01
N ASP A 64 -6.27 16.20 -1.50
CA ASP A 64 -7.48 16.97 -1.21
C ASP A 64 -8.21 17.37 -2.49
N VAL A 65 -7.49 17.86 -3.50
CA VAL A 65 -8.08 18.21 -4.81
C VAL A 65 -8.63 16.97 -5.52
N GLU A 66 -7.95 15.82 -5.43
CA GLU A 66 -8.44 14.58 -5.99
C GLU A 66 -9.75 14.12 -5.32
N LYS A 67 -9.86 14.26 -4.00
CA LYS A 67 -11.10 13.95 -3.26
C LYS A 67 -12.26 14.85 -3.68
N ASP A 68 -12.03 16.16 -3.78
CA ASP A 68 -13.06 17.12 -4.19
C ASP A 68 -13.59 16.80 -5.59
N LEU A 69 -12.69 16.43 -6.52
CA LEU A 69 -13.08 16.02 -7.87
C LEU A 69 -13.89 14.72 -7.87
N VAL A 70 -13.48 13.72 -7.09
CA VAL A 70 -14.21 12.45 -6.97
C VAL A 70 -15.61 12.68 -6.41
N GLU A 71 -15.73 13.49 -5.36
CA GLU A 71 -17.03 13.82 -4.76
C GLU A 71 -17.94 14.53 -5.76
N TRP A 72 -17.41 15.51 -6.50
CA TRP A 72 -18.15 16.21 -7.54
C TRP A 72 -18.61 15.27 -8.66
N ILE A 73 -17.74 14.39 -9.17
CA ILE A 73 -18.08 13.41 -10.20
C ILE A 73 -19.21 12.50 -9.72
N LEU A 74 -19.11 11.97 -8.50
CA LEU A 74 -20.14 11.10 -7.92
C LEU A 74 -21.48 11.84 -7.76
N ALA A 75 -21.45 13.11 -7.34
CA ALA A 75 -22.65 13.93 -7.26
C ALA A 75 -23.31 14.12 -8.64
N MET A 76 -22.52 14.39 -9.68
CA MET A 76 -23.02 14.54 -11.06
C MET A 76 -23.60 13.25 -11.63
N GLN A 77 -22.95 12.12 -11.37
CA GLN A 77 -23.44 10.81 -11.79
C GLN A 77 -24.78 10.46 -11.11
N ARG A 78 -24.92 10.77 -9.81
CA ARG A 78 -26.18 10.55 -9.06
C ARG A 78 -27.31 11.46 -9.53
N ALA A 79 -27.00 12.66 -10.00
CA ALA A 79 -27.98 13.61 -10.53
C ALA A 79 -28.51 13.23 -11.93
N THR A 80 -28.18 12.04 -12.47
CA THR A 80 -28.56 11.58 -13.82
C THR A 80 -28.22 12.57 -14.94
N THR A 81 -27.22 13.42 -14.73
CA THR A 81 -26.71 14.30 -15.77
C THR A 81 -25.53 13.57 -16.43
N PRO A 82 -25.60 13.18 -17.71
CA PRO A 82 -24.47 12.54 -18.36
C PRO A 82 -23.29 13.52 -18.39
N VAL A 83 -22.20 13.16 -17.71
CA VAL A 83 -20.92 13.86 -17.83
C VAL A 83 -20.36 13.49 -19.20
N VAL A 84 -20.72 14.26 -20.23
CA VAL A 84 -20.20 14.07 -21.58
C VAL A 84 -18.81 14.69 -21.62
N PRO A 85 -17.73 13.94 -21.88
CA PRO A 85 -16.43 14.53 -22.17
C PRO A 85 -16.58 15.32 -23.45
N ARG A 86 -16.45 16.65 -23.39
CA ARG A 86 -16.31 17.44 -24.62
C ARG A 86 -14.94 17.08 -25.20
N GLY A 87 -14.96 16.33 -26.30
CA GLY A 87 -13.76 15.96 -27.04
C GLY A 87 -12.96 17.19 -27.43
N TYR A 88 -11.63 17.03 -27.38
CA TYR A 88 -10.63 17.95 -27.93
C TYR A 88 -10.73 18.05 -29.45
#